data_AF-C0CIZ6-F1
#
_entry.id   AF-C0CIZ6-F1
#
_cell.length_a   1.000
_cell.length_b   1.000
_cell.length_c   1.000
_cell.angle_alpha   90.00
_cell.angle_beta   90.00
_cell.angle_gamma   90.00
#
_symmetry.space_group_name_H-M   'P 1'
#
loop_
_entity.id
_entity.type
_entity.pdbx_description
1 polymer ?
#
loop_
_entity_poly.entity_id
_entity_poly.type
_entity_poly.pdbx_seq_one_letter_code
_entity_poly.pdbx_strand_id
1 'polypeptide(L)'
;MDISKEVYGINEQYHINYANMILLHDSRTNKNTRCVPTLSSPHYGDGNNRYESGYQWFPGKVNVVFNEGLFSGMRKHQVELSYCYSEDELGNLAFDDNEALEMEITFYNYNPDTMDEIYEADCGYSYIDTSSDFDYFTNQPSEYLDTSFGDSDCEVNFCVGVDDATNLEPGVNYYFRARFDGNERQGYPNDGRFRVTAQRGYRFIGHGEWSVFAEEHDPIRSLGISEDMNWVSESAYDIWQWNFNSDTDFVS
;
A
#
# COMPACT_ATOMS: atom_id res chain seq x y z
N MET A 1 -33.05 -24.03 -12.55
CA MET A 1 -32.19 -23.36 -11.56
C MET A 1 -31.70 -22.11 -12.24
N ASP A 2 -32.34 -21.00 -11.89
CA ASP A 2 -31.99 -19.67 -12.34
C ASP A 2 -30.65 -19.31 -11.70
N ILE A 3 -29.65 -18.99 -12.52
CA ILE A 3 -28.35 -18.51 -12.05
C ILE A 3 -28.26 -17.05 -12.46
N SER A 4 -29.18 -16.24 -11.93
CA SER A 4 -28.95 -14.81 -11.75
C SER A 4 -27.87 -14.68 -10.67
N LYS A 5 -26.61 -14.89 -11.03
CA LYS A 5 -25.52 -14.22 -10.31
C LYS A 5 -25.71 -12.75 -10.65
N GLU A 6 -26.30 -12.00 -9.72
CA GLU A 6 -26.16 -10.56 -9.68
C GLU A 6 -24.65 -10.27 -9.76
N VAL A 7 -24.23 -9.77 -10.92
CA VAL A 7 -22.95 -9.10 -11.07
C VAL A 7 -23.13 -7.80 -10.27
N TYR A 8 -22.63 -7.78 -9.04
CA TYR A 8 -22.53 -6.56 -8.25
C TYR A 8 -21.79 -5.52 -9.11
N GLY A 9 -22.38 -4.33 -9.17
CA GLY A 9 -22.23 -3.38 -10.26
C GLY A 9 -20.78 -3.06 -10.61
N ILE A 10 -20.44 -3.23 -11.88
CA ILE A 10 -19.35 -2.46 -12.51
C ILE A 10 -19.62 -1.00 -12.15
N ASN A 11 -18.64 -0.29 -11.58
CA ASN A 11 -18.79 1.10 -11.16
C ASN A 11 -19.55 1.89 -12.25
N GLU A 12 -20.76 2.35 -11.91
CA GLU A 12 -21.68 2.96 -12.89
C GLU A 12 -21.16 4.32 -13.37
N GLN A 13 -20.17 4.86 -12.66
CA GLN A 13 -19.36 6.00 -13.07
C GLN A 13 -17.87 5.68 -12.85
N TYR A 14 -17.03 6.08 -13.80
CA TYR A 14 -15.57 5.98 -13.69
C TYR A 14 -14.89 7.12 -14.46
N HIS A 15 -13.66 7.46 -14.07
CA HIS A 15 -12.91 8.53 -14.73
C HIS A 15 -12.15 8.00 -15.96
N ILE A 16 -12.15 8.78 -17.03
CA ILE A 16 -11.37 8.55 -18.25
C ILE A 16 -10.35 9.68 -18.36
N ASN A 17 -9.07 9.31 -18.40
CA ASN A 17 -7.97 10.26 -18.52
C ASN A 17 -7.49 10.34 -19.98
N TYR A 18 -7.51 11.55 -20.53
CA TYR A 18 -6.83 11.90 -21.77
C TYR A 18 -5.68 12.84 -21.41
N ALA A 19 -4.64 12.88 -22.26
CA ALA A 19 -3.42 13.68 -22.04
C ALA A 19 -3.64 15.17 -21.66
N ASN A 20 -4.84 15.73 -21.83
CA ASN A 20 -5.19 17.10 -21.48
C ASN A 20 -6.59 17.27 -20.82
N MET A 21 -7.29 16.19 -20.47
CA MET A 21 -8.60 16.28 -19.83
C MET A 21 -8.96 15.01 -19.06
N ILE A 22 -9.64 15.21 -17.93
CA ILE A 22 -10.29 14.14 -17.17
C ILE A 22 -11.80 14.22 -17.43
N LEU A 23 -12.43 13.09 -17.72
CA LEU A 23 -13.88 12.97 -17.90
C LEU A 23 -14.44 11.99 -16.88
N LEU A 24 -15.57 12.29 -16.27
CA LEU A 24 -16.39 11.30 -15.56
C LEU A 24 -17.33 10.66 -16.57
N HIS A 25 -17.14 9.38 -16.84
CA HIS A 25 -18.00 8.58 -17.70
C HIS A 25 -19.08 7.90 -16.85
N ASP A 26 -20.35 8.13 -17.18
CA ASP A 26 -21.48 7.42 -16.61
C ASP A 26 -21.94 6.31 -17.57
N SER A 27 -21.73 5.06 -17.20
CA SER A 27 -21.99 3.88 -18.04
C SER A 27 -23.49 3.58 -18.20
N ARG A 28 -24.33 4.05 -17.27
CA ARG A 28 -25.81 3.93 -17.38
C ARG A 28 -26.37 4.80 -18.49
N THR A 29 -25.82 6.01 -18.61
CA THR A 29 -26.30 7.03 -19.56
C THR A 29 -25.42 7.15 -20.80
N ASN A 30 -24.26 6.49 -20.79
CA ASN A 30 -23.20 6.59 -21.80
C ASN A 30 -22.78 8.04 -22.06
N LYS A 31 -22.68 8.85 -20.99
CA LYS A 31 -22.33 10.27 -21.06
C LYS A 31 -20.98 10.53 -20.39
N ASN A 32 -20.23 11.46 -20.97
CA ASN A 32 -18.98 11.96 -20.41
C ASN A 32 -19.19 13.40 -19.93
N THR A 33 -18.83 13.68 -18.68
CA THR A 33 -18.81 15.02 -18.11
C THR A 33 -17.37 15.43 -17.88
N ARG A 34 -16.98 16.62 -18.38
CA ARG A 34 -15.62 17.11 -18.14
C ARG A 34 -15.42 17.45 -16.67
N CYS A 35 -14.38 16.90 -16.08
CA CYS A 35 -13.94 17.19 -14.73
C CYS A 35 -12.74 18.16 -14.78
N VAL A 36 -12.76 19.14 -13.89
CA VAL A 36 -11.64 20.06 -13.69
C VAL A 36 -11.22 19.93 -12.23
N PRO A 37 -10.11 19.23 -11.94
CA PRO A 37 -9.59 19.07 -10.60
C PRO A 37 -9.38 20.41 -9.90
N THR A 38 -9.77 20.48 -8.64
CA THR A 38 -9.45 21.58 -7.72
C THR A 38 -9.18 20.99 -6.33
N LEU A 39 -8.52 21.72 -5.44
CA LEU A 39 -8.29 21.27 -4.06
C LEU A 39 -9.59 20.92 -3.30
N SER A 40 -10.74 21.47 -3.71
CA SER A 40 -12.05 21.17 -3.12
C SER A 40 -12.89 20.19 -3.94
N SER A 41 -12.34 19.65 -5.03
CA SER A 41 -12.98 18.71 -5.95
C SER A 41 -11.89 17.97 -6.75
N PRO A 42 -11.10 17.10 -6.11
CA PRO A 42 -9.92 16.41 -6.65
C PRO A 42 -10.14 15.77 -8.02
N HIS A 43 -11.24 15.04 -8.20
CA HIS A 43 -11.54 14.21 -9.37
C HIS A 43 -10.31 13.47 -9.93
N TYR A 44 -10.02 12.28 -9.38
CA TYR A 44 -9.00 11.36 -9.92
C TYR A 44 -7.55 11.87 -9.75
N GLY A 45 -7.14 12.19 -8.53
CA GLY A 45 -5.75 12.60 -8.25
C GLY A 45 -5.62 14.02 -7.74
N ASP A 46 -5.32 14.19 -6.44
CA ASP A 46 -4.87 15.48 -5.88
C ASP A 46 -4.22 15.43 -4.48
N GLY A 47 -3.98 14.25 -3.92
CA GLY A 47 -3.74 14.04 -2.49
C GLY A 47 -2.38 14.54 -2.09
N ASN A 48 -1.41 14.35 -2.97
CA ASN A 48 -0.09 14.90 -2.84
C ASN A 48 -0.11 16.42 -3.01
N ASN A 49 -0.90 16.98 -3.93
CA ASN A 49 -1.12 18.43 -4.00
C ASN A 49 -1.80 18.99 -2.73
N ARG A 50 -2.73 18.24 -2.15
CA ARG A 50 -3.38 18.59 -0.88
C ARG A 50 -2.42 18.44 0.29
N TYR A 51 -1.58 17.43 0.31
CA TYR A 51 -0.53 17.27 1.31
C TYR A 51 0.47 18.43 1.27
N GLU A 52 0.93 18.84 0.09
CA GLU A 52 1.74 20.05 -0.09
C GLU A 52 1.02 21.33 0.36
N SER A 53 -0.32 21.31 0.35
CA SER A 53 -1.18 22.37 0.89
C SER A 53 -1.48 22.24 2.39
N GLY A 54 -0.90 21.25 3.07
CA GLY A 54 -1.01 21.03 4.51
C GLY A 54 -2.06 20.01 4.97
N TYR A 55 -2.65 19.24 4.05
CA TYR A 55 -3.67 18.22 4.36
C TYR A 55 -3.06 16.82 4.40
N GLN A 56 -2.99 16.21 5.58
CA GLN A 56 -2.52 14.83 5.71
C GLN A 56 -3.62 13.85 5.29
N TRP A 57 -3.34 12.95 4.35
CA TRP A 57 -4.28 11.91 3.89
C TRP A 57 -3.86 10.48 4.26
N PHE A 58 -2.64 10.28 4.77
CA PHE A 58 -2.15 8.98 5.25
C PHE A 58 -2.33 8.88 6.77
N PRO A 59 -2.29 7.67 7.37
CA PRO A 59 -2.57 7.52 8.78
C PRO A 59 -1.40 8.06 9.61
N GLY A 60 -1.69 8.89 10.60
CA GLY A 60 -0.65 9.52 11.43
C GLY A 60 0.06 8.55 12.36
N LYS A 61 -0.47 7.33 12.54
CA LYS A 61 0.16 6.28 13.35
C LYS A 61 0.15 4.96 12.61
N VAL A 62 1.34 4.37 12.48
CA VAL A 62 1.53 3.03 11.93
C VAL A 62 2.43 2.23 12.86
N ASN A 63 2.11 0.95 13.02
CA ASN A 63 2.93 0.00 13.78
C ASN A 63 3.12 -1.28 12.96
N VAL A 64 4.36 -1.73 12.87
CA VAL A 64 4.76 -2.97 12.23
C VAL A 64 5.35 -3.91 13.27
N VAL A 65 4.91 -5.17 13.27
CA VAL A 65 5.43 -6.22 14.16
C VAL A 65 6.03 -7.34 13.33
N PHE A 66 7.25 -7.73 13.69
CA PHE A 66 7.97 -8.85 13.09
C PHE A 66 8.02 -10.01 14.09
N ASN A 67 7.66 -11.21 13.65
CA ASN A 67 7.78 -12.42 14.45
C ASN A 67 8.30 -13.57 13.60
N GLU A 68 8.96 -14.52 14.26
CA GLU A 68 9.27 -15.84 13.71
C GLU A 68 8.65 -16.90 14.61
N GLY A 69 8.04 -17.92 14.03
CA GLY A 69 7.36 -18.94 14.83
C GLY A 69 7.02 -20.20 14.07
N LEU A 70 6.57 -21.21 14.81
CA LEU A 70 6.02 -22.43 14.25
C LEU A 70 4.51 -22.26 14.05
N PHE A 71 4.07 -22.24 12.80
CA PHE A 71 2.67 -22.14 12.40
C PHE A 71 2.30 -23.40 11.61
N SER A 72 1.28 -24.12 12.06
CA SER A 72 0.88 -25.41 11.46
C SER A 72 2.04 -26.42 11.31
N GLY A 73 3.04 -26.33 12.21
CA GLY A 73 4.23 -27.20 12.21
C GLY A 73 5.38 -26.76 11.31
N MET A 74 5.25 -25.63 10.60
CA MET A 74 6.30 -25.06 9.75
C MET A 74 6.83 -23.76 10.34
N ARG A 75 8.15 -23.52 10.26
CA ARG A 75 8.73 -22.23 10.66
C ARG A 75 8.35 -21.21 9.60
N LYS A 76 7.71 -20.12 10.01
CA LYS A 76 7.32 -19.02 9.13
C LYS A 76 7.73 -17.69 9.75
N HIS A 77 7.99 -16.71 8.91
CA HIS A 77 8.11 -15.32 9.30
C HIS A 77 6.73 -14.68 9.21
N GLN A 78 6.37 -13.89 10.20
CA GLN A 78 5.11 -13.18 10.25
C GLN A 78 5.38 -11.69 10.31
N VAL A 79 4.69 -10.95 9.44
CA VAL A 79 4.69 -9.49 9.42
C VAL A 79 3.26 -9.04 9.64
N GLU A 80 3.04 -8.14 10.59
CA GLU A 80 1.76 -7.48 10.85
C GLU A 80 1.97 -5.98 10.72
N LEU A 81 1.20 -5.32 9.86
CA LEU A 81 1.13 -3.86 9.77
C LEU A 81 -0.24 -3.43 10.28
N SER A 82 -0.26 -2.43 11.13
CA SER A 82 -1.46 -1.86 11.73
C SER A 82 -1.44 -0.33 11.67
N TYR A 83 -2.60 0.27 11.45
CA TYR A 83 -2.75 1.72 11.34
C TYR A 83 -4.14 2.18 11.78
N CYS A 84 -4.25 3.47 12.08
CA CYS A 84 -5.49 4.10 12.49
C CYS A 84 -5.57 5.50 11.87
N TYR A 85 -6.74 5.85 11.37
CA TYR A 85 -7.05 7.19 10.86
C TYR A 85 -7.77 8.03 11.92
N SER A 86 -7.45 9.31 11.96
CA SER A 86 -8.30 10.36 12.57
C SER A 86 -9.40 10.80 11.61
N GLU A 87 -10.37 11.57 12.11
CA GLU A 87 -11.45 12.14 11.27
C GLU A 87 -10.90 13.04 10.17
N ASP A 88 -9.91 13.89 10.49
CA ASP A 88 -9.33 14.82 9.52
C ASP A 88 -8.49 14.10 8.45
N GLU A 89 -7.69 13.11 8.84
CA GLU A 89 -6.89 12.33 7.89
C GLU A 89 -7.78 11.54 6.93
N LEU A 90 -8.84 10.90 7.45
CA LEU A 90 -9.76 10.15 6.62
C LEU A 90 -10.58 11.06 5.71
N GLY A 91 -11.00 12.23 6.20
CA GLY A 91 -11.66 13.24 5.38
C GLY A 91 -10.78 13.75 4.24
N ASN A 92 -9.45 13.65 4.37
CA ASN A 92 -8.52 13.94 3.29
C ASN A 92 -8.26 12.73 2.38
N LEU A 93 -8.24 11.50 2.93
CA LEU A 93 -8.07 10.28 2.14
C LEU A 93 -9.26 9.96 1.25
N ALA A 94 -10.47 10.08 1.79
CA ALA A 94 -11.75 9.67 1.19
C ALA A 94 -12.63 10.90 0.92
N PHE A 95 -12.03 11.89 0.28
CA PHE A 95 -12.67 13.12 -0.15
C PHE A 95 -13.56 12.91 -1.40
N ASP A 96 -13.13 12.03 -2.31
CA ASP A 96 -13.88 11.58 -3.47
C ASP A 96 -14.42 10.16 -3.26
N ASP A 97 -15.50 9.80 -3.95
CA ASP A 97 -16.15 8.49 -3.85
C ASP A 97 -15.42 7.36 -4.62
N ASN A 98 -14.22 7.63 -5.14
CA ASN A 98 -13.46 6.70 -5.95
C ASN A 98 -12.00 6.48 -5.47
N GLU A 99 -11.64 7.02 -4.31
CA GLU A 99 -10.33 6.86 -3.69
C GLU A 99 -10.15 5.46 -3.07
N ALA A 100 -8.95 4.91 -3.22
CA ALA A 100 -8.48 3.65 -2.68
C ALA A 100 -7.21 3.89 -1.86
N LEU A 101 -6.87 2.95 -0.97
CA LEU A 101 -5.68 3.01 -0.13
C LEU A 101 -4.85 1.75 -0.31
N GLU A 102 -3.54 1.94 -0.45
CA GLU A 102 -2.53 0.90 -0.38
C GLU A 102 -1.61 1.18 0.79
N MET A 103 -1.50 0.20 1.67
CA MET A 103 -0.52 0.18 2.74
C MET A 103 0.41 -0.99 2.44
N GLU A 104 1.67 -0.68 2.22
CA GLU A 104 2.66 -1.65 1.76
C GLU A 104 3.85 -1.69 2.73
N ILE A 105 4.39 -2.89 2.91
CA ILE A 105 5.72 -3.08 3.45
C ILE A 105 6.63 -3.66 2.38
N THR A 106 7.73 -2.96 2.08
CA THR A 106 8.76 -3.41 1.13
C THR A 106 10.02 -3.81 1.89
N PHE A 107 10.63 -4.94 1.54
CA PHE A 107 11.90 -5.38 2.05
C PHE A 107 13.02 -5.24 1.02
N TYR A 108 14.18 -4.84 1.52
CA TYR A 108 15.43 -4.77 0.76
C TYR A 108 15.86 -6.16 0.29
N ASN A 109 16.13 -6.34 -1.00
CA ASN A 109 16.58 -7.61 -1.57
C ASN A 109 17.66 -7.44 -2.65
N TYR A 110 18.54 -6.43 -2.51
CA TYR A 110 19.65 -6.22 -3.43
C TYR A 110 20.80 -7.14 -3.02
N ASN A 111 21.07 -8.16 -3.83
CA ASN A 111 22.07 -9.19 -3.56
C ASN A 111 22.56 -9.82 -4.88
N PRO A 112 23.56 -10.73 -4.85
CA PRO A 112 24.09 -11.35 -6.06
C PRO A 112 23.08 -12.20 -6.85
N ASP A 113 21.93 -12.54 -6.28
CA ASP A 113 20.87 -13.30 -6.97
C ASP A 113 19.92 -12.36 -7.74
N THR A 114 19.86 -11.07 -7.37
CA THR A 114 18.97 -10.07 -7.96
C THR A 114 19.70 -8.98 -8.74
N MET A 115 21.02 -8.86 -8.57
CA MET A 115 21.88 -7.90 -9.25
C MET A 115 23.13 -8.53 -9.85
N ASP A 116 23.46 -8.15 -11.09
CA ASP A 116 24.69 -8.60 -11.77
C ASP A 116 25.97 -8.12 -11.07
N GLU A 117 25.95 -6.91 -10.50
CA GLU A 117 27.08 -6.31 -9.78
C GLU A 117 26.59 -5.58 -8.52
N ILE A 118 27.07 -5.99 -7.36
CA ILE A 118 26.76 -5.35 -6.07
C ILE A 118 27.96 -5.44 -5.11
N TYR A 119 28.20 -4.38 -4.35
CA TYR A 119 29.21 -4.38 -3.30
C TYR A 119 28.66 -5.00 -2.01
N GLU A 120 29.51 -5.67 -1.25
CA GLU A 120 29.12 -6.28 0.04
C GLU A 120 28.49 -5.27 1.02
N ALA A 121 28.94 -4.00 0.98
CA ALA A 121 28.38 -2.92 1.80
C ALA A 121 26.92 -2.55 1.43
N ASP A 122 26.53 -2.82 0.19
CA ASP A 122 25.20 -2.56 -0.34
C ASP A 122 24.34 -3.84 -0.35
N CYS A 123 24.91 -5.00 -0.07
CA CYS A 123 24.17 -6.27 -0.10
C CYS A 123 23.17 -6.41 1.05
N GLY A 124 22.04 -7.05 0.78
CA GLY A 124 21.04 -7.43 1.77
C GLY A 124 19.98 -8.36 1.20
N TYR A 125 19.54 -9.30 2.02
CA TYR A 125 18.45 -10.23 1.71
C TYR A 125 17.15 -9.82 2.41
N SER A 126 16.02 -10.06 1.74
CA SER A 126 14.70 -9.77 2.29
C SER A 126 14.42 -10.61 3.54
N TYR A 127 13.61 -10.09 4.46
CA TYR A 127 13.16 -10.84 5.65
C TYR A 127 12.12 -11.93 5.30
N ILE A 128 11.34 -11.73 4.24
CA ILE A 128 10.26 -12.62 3.79
C ILE A 128 10.54 -13.14 2.37
N ASP A 129 9.91 -14.25 2.03
CA ASP A 129 9.88 -14.82 0.68
C ASP A 129 8.43 -14.89 0.18
N THR A 130 8.11 -14.08 -0.83
CA THR A 130 6.79 -14.01 -1.49
C THR A 130 6.69 -14.90 -2.73
N SER A 131 7.75 -15.63 -3.09
CA SER A 131 7.73 -16.59 -4.20
C SER A 131 6.96 -17.88 -3.86
N SER A 132 6.66 -18.07 -2.58
CA SER A 132 5.89 -19.18 -2.03
C SER A 132 4.47 -18.75 -1.65
N ASP A 133 3.53 -19.71 -1.63
CA ASP A 133 2.19 -19.45 -1.10
C ASP A 133 2.26 -19.02 0.37
N PHE A 134 1.55 -17.95 0.70
CA PHE A 134 1.46 -17.42 2.06
C PHE A 134 -0.01 -17.21 2.47
N ASP A 135 -0.25 -17.31 3.78
CA ASP A 135 -1.55 -16.97 4.35
C ASP A 135 -1.54 -15.51 4.80
N TYR A 136 -2.62 -14.77 4.52
CA TYR A 136 -2.83 -13.44 5.09
C TYR A 136 -4.19 -13.29 5.78
N PHE A 137 -4.27 -12.31 6.68
CA PHE A 137 -5.41 -11.99 7.52
C PHE A 137 -5.53 -10.49 7.63
N THR A 138 -6.74 -9.95 7.52
CA THR A 138 -6.99 -8.52 7.63
C THR A 138 -8.38 -8.26 8.20
N ASN A 139 -8.57 -7.09 8.80
CA ASN A 139 -9.90 -6.53 9.10
C ASN A 139 -10.23 -5.31 8.24
N GLN A 140 -9.42 -5.03 7.21
CA GLN A 140 -9.70 -3.98 6.24
C GLN A 140 -11.02 -4.28 5.52
N PRO A 141 -11.88 -3.28 5.31
CA PRO A 141 -13.07 -3.44 4.51
C PRO A 141 -12.69 -3.50 3.03
N SER A 142 -13.39 -4.33 2.26
CA SER A 142 -13.17 -4.48 0.81
C SER A 142 -11.69 -4.59 0.45
N GLU A 143 -11.01 -5.49 1.15
CA GLU A 143 -9.60 -5.72 0.98
C GLU A 143 -9.28 -6.24 -0.42
N TYR A 144 -8.11 -5.87 -0.91
CA TYR A 144 -7.47 -6.57 -2.02
C TYR A 144 -6.01 -6.82 -1.68
N LEU A 145 -5.50 -7.91 -2.23
CA LEU A 145 -4.08 -8.22 -2.22
C LEU A 145 -3.49 -7.69 -3.52
N ASP A 146 -2.55 -6.77 -3.43
CA ASP A 146 -1.85 -6.29 -4.62
C ASP A 146 -0.85 -7.35 -5.14
N THR A 147 -0.65 -7.37 -6.45
CA THR A 147 0.22 -8.34 -7.11
C THR A 147 1.53 -7.69 -7.47
N SER A 148 2.65 -8.36 -7.20
CA SER A 148 4.00 -7.89 -7.54
C SER A 148 4.33 -7.95 -9.04
N PHE A 149 3.32 -7.84 -9.92
CA PHE A 149 3.49 -8.02 -11.36
C PHE A 149 4.21 -6.82 -11.97
N GLY A 150 5.45 -7.04 -12.40
CA GLY A 150 6.29 -6.01 -13.01
C GLY A 150 7.21 -5.29 -12.02
N ASP A 151 7.16 -5.68 -10.74
CA ASP A 151 8.03 -5.15 -9.70
C ASP A 151 9.48 -5.61 -9.87
N SER A 152 10.41 -4.90 -9.24
CA SER A 152 11.81 -5.26 -9.24
C SER A 152 12.07 -6.44 -8.31
N ASP A 153 12.80 -7.46 -8.77
CA ASP A 153 13.26 -8.57 -7.92
C ASP A 153 14.16 -8.10 -6.75
N CYS A 154 14.69 -6.88 -6.82
CA CYS A 154 15.48 -6.25 -5.74
C CYS A 154 14.63 -5.75 -4.56
N GLU A 155 13.31 -5.74 -4.68
CA GLU A 155 12.38 -5.29 -3.65
C GLU A 155 11.30 -6.37 -3.45
N VAL A 156 11.19 -6.90 -2.23
CA VAL A 156 10.18 -7.92 -1.91
C VAL A 156 9.11 -7.27 -1.06
N ASN A 157 7.91 -7.11 -1.60
CA ASN A 157 6.83 -6.37 -0.95
C ASN A 157 5.64 -7.26 -0.54
N PHE A 158 4.81 -6.68 0.32
CA PHE A 158 3.50 -7.18 0.65
C PHE A 158 2.58 -5.99 0.90
N CYS A 159 1.52 -5.90 0.10
CA CYS A 159 0.55 -4.82 0.14
C CYS A 159 -0.86 -5.40 0.27
N VAL A 160 -1.61 -4.88 1.25
CA VAL A 160 -3.05 -5.15 1.34
C VAL A 160 -3.77 -3.81 1.31
N GLY A 161 -4.52 -3.59 0.25
CA GLY A 161 -5.24 -2.35 0.01
C GLY A 161 -6.69 -2.37 0.49
N VAL A 162 -7.35 -1.24 0.30
CA VAL A 162 -8.77 -0.99 0.50
C VAL A 162 -9.29 -0.40 -0.81
N ASP A 163 -10.21 -1.11 -1.47
CA ASP A 163 -10.72 -0.68 -2.79
C ASP A 163 -11.59 0.57 -2.75
N ASP A 164 -12.09 0.91 -1.56
CA ASP A 164 -13.00 2.02 -1.28
C ASP A 164 -12.67 2.65 0.07
N ALA A 165 -11.90 3.74 0.03
CA ALA A 165 -11.47 4.42 1.24
C ALA A 165 -12.65 4.97 2.07
N THR A 166 -13.85 5.12 1.50
CA THR A 166 -15.04 5.56 2.23
C THR A 166 -15.58 4.51 3.21
N ASN A 167 -15.14 3.26 3.09
CA ASN A 167 -15.49 2.18 4.02
C ASN A 167 -14.64 2.17 5.30
N LEU A 168 -13.56 2.97 5.36
CA LEU A 168 -12.77 3.13 6.58
C LEU A 168 -13.52 3.99 7.60
N GLU A 169 -13.31 3.71 8.88
CA GLU A 169 -13.90 4.45 9.98
C GLU A 169 -12.81 5.10 10.85
N PRO A 170 -12.97 6.37 11.26
CA PRO A 170 -12.04 7.02 12.16
C PRO A 170 -11.91 6.29 13.51
N GLY A 171 -10.70 6.20 14.04
CA GLY A 171 -10.43 5.58 15.34
C GLY A 171 -10.43 4.05 15.34
N VAL A 172 -10.73 3.40 14.22
CA VAL A 172 -10.61 1.94 14.07
C VAL A 172 -9.16 1.58 13.76
N ASN A 173 -8.62 0.64 14.54
CA ASN A 173 -7.30 0.08 14.27
C ASN A 173 -7.42 -1.03 13.21
N TYR A 174 -7.09 -0.68 11.98
CA TYR A 174 -7.00 -1.63 10.88
C TYR A 174 -5.64 -2.33 10.91
N TYR A 175 -5.62 -3.57 10.43
CA TYR A 175 -4.39 -4.32 10.28
C TYR A 175 -4.48 -5.28 9.10
N PHE A 176 -3.33 -5.58 8.54
CA PHE A 176 -3.12 -6.79 7.76
C PHE A 176 -1.89 -7.53 8.29
N ARG A 177 -1.91 -8.85 8.12
CA ARG A 177 -0.84 -9.72 8.58
C ARG A 177 -0.68 -10.89 7.65
N ALA A 178 0.56 -11.22 7.30
CA ALA A 178 0.87 -12.41 6.53
C ALA A 178 1.94 -13.27 7.16
N ARG A 179 1.95 -14.55 6.77
CA ARG A 179 2.91 -15.57 7.19
C ARG A 179 3.59 -16.15 5.98
N PHE A 180 4.86 -15.80 5.82
CA PHE A 180 5.69 -16.18 4.68
C PHE A 180 6.66 -17.29 5.06
N ASP A 181 7.14 -18.03 4.05
CA ASP A 181 8.48 -18.59 4.21
C ASP A 181 9.46 -17.45 4.46
N GLY A 182 10.37 -17.67 5.40
CA GLY A 182 11.31 -16.66 5.84
C GLY A 182 12.71 -16.98 5.34
N ASN A 183 13.44 -15.95 4.92
CA ASN A 183 14.86 -16.11 4.64
C ASN A 183 15.66 -16.10 5.95
N GLU A 184 16.75 -16.84 5.99
CA GLU A 184 17.72 -16.73 7.08
C GLU A 184 18.60 -15.49 6.87
N ARG A 185 19.00 -14.83 7.96
CA ARG A 185 19.97 -13.74 7.92
C ARG A 185 21.30 -14.23 7.35
N GLN A 186 21.81 -13.55 6.32
CA GLN A 186 23.04 -13.92 5.61
C GLN A 186 24.28 -13.22 6.17
N GLY A 187 24.09 -12.18 6.99
CA GLY A 187 25.15 -11.42 7.65
C GLY A 187 25.56 -10.14 6.90
N TYR A 188 24.78 -9.70 5.91
CA TYR A 188 25.06 -8.47 5.18
C TYR A 188 24.48 -7.23 5.88
N PRO A 189 25.00 -6.02 5.59
CA PRO A 189 24.59 -4.78 6.27
C PRO A 189 23.12 -4.40 6.09
N ASN A 190 22.48 -4.84 4.99
CA ASN A 190 21.12 -4.46 4.64
C ASN A 190 20.11 -5.61 4.80
N ASP A 191 20.51 -6.74 5.38
CA ASP A 191 19.60 -7.87 5.63
C ASP A 191 18.39 -7.44 6.46
N GLY A 192 17.20 -7.77 5.98
CA GLY A 192 15.93 -7.47 6.64
C GLY A 192 15.60 -5.98 6.77
N ARG A 193 16.30 -5.09 6.04
CA ARG A 193 15.88 -3.70 5.92
C ARG A 193 14.52 -3.62 5.23
N PHE A 194 13.73 -2.64 5.64
CA PHE A 194 12.38 -2.47 5.13
C PHE A 194 12.00 -0.99 5.04
N ARG A 195 10.90 -0.72 4.34
CA ARG A 195 10.19 0.54 4.36
C ARG A 195 8.69 0.27 4.43
N VAL A 196 7.96 1.25 4.95
CA VAL A 196 6.50 1.26 4.93
C VAL A 196 6.04 2.41 4.06
N THR A 197 5.15 2.13 3.13
CA THR A 197 4.62 3.08 2.18
C THR A 197 3.11 3.18 2.32
N ALA A 198 2.61 4.42 2.24
CA ALA A 198 1.21 4.70 2.05
C ALA A 198 1.05 5.26 0.63
N GLN A 199 0.13 4.66 -0.12
CA GLN A 199 -0.17 5.05 -1.48
C GLN A 199 -1.68 5.22 -1.63
N ARG A 200 -2.05 6.28 -2.34
CA ARG A 200 -3.43 6.55 -2.67
C ARG A 200 -3.69 6.15 -4.11
N GLY A 201 -4.74 5.37 -4.31
CA GLY A 201 -5.19 4.91 -5.62
C GLY A 201 -6.56 5.48 -5.97
N TYR A 202 -6.96 5.27 -7.21
CA TYR A 202 -8.30 5.56 -7.71
C TYR A 202 -8.81 4.37 -8.49
N ARG A 203 -10.03 3.91 -8.19
CA ARG A 203 -10.65 2.82 -8.95
C ARG A 203 -10.74 3.19 -10.43
N PHE A 204 -10.08 2.40 -11.28
CA PHE A 204 -10.10 2.56 -12.72
C PHE A 204 -11.05 1.56 -13.38
N ILE A 205 -10.89 0.26 -13.08
CA ILE A 205 -11.74 -0.82 -13.61
C ILE A 205 -12.03 -1.84 -12.50
N GLY A 206 -13.26 -2.35 -12.42
CA GLY A 206 -13.62 -3.42 -11.48
C GLY A 206 -13.90 -2.94 -10.06
N HIS A 207 -14.11 -3.91 -9.15
CA HIS A 207 -14.27 -3.77 -7.70
C HIS A 207 -13.79 -5.08 -7.02
N GLY A 208 -13.31 -4.99 -5.78
CA GLY A 208 -12.76 -6.12 -5.01
C GLY A 208 -11.48 -6.72 -5.62
N GLU A 209 -11.33 -8.05 -5.50
CA GLU A 209 -10.15 -8.84 -5.89
C GLU A 209 -9.65 -8.62 -7.33
N TRP A 210 -10.52 -8.24 -8.28
CA TRP A 210 -10.19 -8.08 -9.71
C TRP A 210 -10.18 -6.62 -10.15
N SER A 211 -9.85 -5.72 -9.24
CA SER A 211 -9.78 -4.28 -9.50
C SER A 211 -8.47 -3.89 -10.14
N VAL A 212 -8.54 -2.88 -11.01
CA VAL A 212 -7.39 -2.13 -11.50
C VAL A 212 -7.53 -0.72 -10.97
N PHE A 213 -6.49 -0.26 -10.30
CA PHE A 213 -6.41 1.10 -9.77
C PHE A 213 -5.50 1.92 -10.68
N ALA A 214 -5.85 3.19 -10.85
CA ALA A 214 -4.90 4.19 -11.29
C ALA A 214 -4.26 4.78 -10.06
N GLU A 215 -2.95 4.74 -10.03
CA GLU A 215 -2.18 5.31 -8.94
C GLU A 215 -2.15 6.83 -9.05
N GLU A 216 -2.03 7.50 -7.91
CA GLU A 216 -1.61 8.89 -7.94
C GLU A 216 -0.19 8.96 -8.50
N HIS A 217 0.00 9.64 -9.64
CA HIS A 217 1.30 9.74 -10.34
C HIS A 217 2.40 10.52 -9.57
N ASP A 218 2.08 11.02 -8.38
CA ASP A 218 2.96 11.77 -7.47
C ASP A 218 3.59 10.82 -6.43
N PRO A 219 4.70 11.18 -5.75
CA PRO A 219 5.49 10.20 -5.01
C PRO A 219 4.69 9.47 -3.92
N ILE A 220 4.85 8.14 -3.91
CA ILE A 220 4.45 7.22 -2.84
C ILE A 220 5.07 7.71 -1.53
N ARG A 221 4.26 7.82 -0.47
CA ARG A 221 4.72 8.36 0.81
C ARG A 221 5.41 7.30 1.61
N SER A 222 6.71 7.47 1.85
CA SER A 222 7.46 6.58 2.73
C SER A 222 7.44 7.12 4.16
N LEU A 223 6.96 6.31 5.09
CA LEU A 223 6.68 6.72 6.46
C LEU A 223 7.90 6.50 7.35
N GLY A 224 8.29 7.53 8.11
CA GLY A 224 9.39 7.47 9.08
C GLY A 224 10.79 7.39 8.45
N ILE A 225 10.93 7.77 7.17
CA ILE A 225 12.18 7.77 6.43
C ILE A 225 12.57 9.22 6.13
N SER A 226 13.84 9.58 6.38
CA SER A 226 14.36 10.91 6.09
C SER A 226 14.52 11.12 4.58
N GLU A 227 14.47 12.37 4.11
CA GLU A 227 14.53 12.73 2.68
C GLU A 227 15.78 12.20 1.92
N ASP A 228 16.86 11.89 2.63
CA ASP A 228 18.12 11.37 2.10
C ASP A 228 18.24 9.84 2.17
N MET A 229 17.21 9.16 2.67
CA MET A 229 17.17 7.72 2.89
C MET A 229 16.02 7.09 2.11
N ASN A 230 16.15 5.79 1.81
CA ASN A 230 15.09 5.01 1.15
C ASN A 230 14.57 3.86 2.00
N TRP A 231 15.17 3.64 3.18
CA TRP A 231 14.94 2.49 4.03
C TRP A 231 15.00 2.91 5.50
N VAL A 232 14.23 2.23 6.34
CA VAL A 232 14.38 2.28 7.80
C VAL A 232 15.78 1.78 8.16
N SER A 233 16.40 2.38 9.18
CA SER A 233 17.78 2.06 9.57
C SER A 233 17.90 0.70 10.26
N GLU A 234 16.81 0.25 10.88
CA GLU A 234 16.68 -0.99 11.60
C GLU A 234 16.41 -2.19 10.67
N SER A 235 16.85 -3.36 11.11
CA SER A 235 16.55 -4.65 10.46
C SER A 235 15.40 -5.34 11.16
N ALA A 236 14.47 -5.93 10.39
CA ALA A 236 13.38 -6.77 10.91
C ALA A 236 13.88 -8.00 11.70
N TYR A 237 15.13 -8.43 11.52
CA TYR A 237 15.74 -9.48 12.34
C TYR A 237 16.14 -9.00 13.74
N ASP A 238 16.37 -7.69 13.91
CA ASP A 238 16.93 -7.10 15.12
C ASP A 238 15.87 -6.42 16.00
N ILE A 239 14.68 -6.16 15.46
CA ILE A 239 13.57 -5.52 16.17
C ILE A 239 12.31 -6.39 16.17
N TRP A 240 11.55 -6.32 17.25
CA TRP A 240 10.24 -6.95 17.33
C TRP A 240 9.12 -6.06 16.77
N GLN A 241 9.28 -4.75 16.90
CA GLN A 241 8.30 -3.77 16.46
C GLN A 241 8.96 -2.50 15.93
N TRP A 242 8.31 -1.85 14.97
CA TRP A 242 8.64 -0.53 14.46
C TRP A 242 7.37 0.35 14.46
N ASN A 243 7.53 1.64 14.74
CA ASN A 243 6.40 2.57 14.83
C ASN A 243 6.72 3.84 14.04
N PHE A 244 5.67 4.42 13.45
CA PHE A 244 5.66 5.74 12.84
C PHE A 244 4.61 6.62 13.52
N ASN A 245 4.97 7.88 13.75
CA ASN A 245 4.09 8.94 14.22
C ASN A 245 4.34 10.24 13.44
N SER A 246 3.35 10.71 12.67
CA SER A 246 3.48 11.90 11.81
C SER A 246 3.75 13.20 12.59
N ASP A 247 3.46 13.23 13.90
CA ASP A 247 3.80 14.38 14.76
C ASP A 247 5.32 14.53 15.00
N THR A 248 6.08 13.44 14.89
CA THR A 248 7.50 13.39 15.28
C THR A 248 8.43 12.88 14.19
N ASP A 249 7.89 12.19 13.19
CA ASP A 249 8.66 11.43 12.22
C ASP A 249 8.51 12.03 10.81
N PHE A 250 9.54 11.83 9.98
CA PHE A 250 9.56 12.33 8.61
C PHE A 250 8.64 11.54 7.69
N VAL A 251 8.19 12.20 6.62
CA VAL A 251 7.50 11.57 5.49
C VAL A 251 8.14 12.10 4.22
N SER A 252 8.74 11.20 3.44
CA SER A 252 9.32 11.50 2.13
C SER A 252 8.31 11.18 1.03
#